data_AF-A0A0G1VMW9-F1
#
_entry.id   AF-A0A0G1VMW9-F1
#
_cell.length_a   1.000
_cell.length_b   1.000
_cell.length_c   1.000
_cell.angle_alpha   90.00
_cell.angle_beta   90.00
_cell.angle_gamma   90.00
#
_symmetry.space_group_name_H-M   'P 1'
#
loop_
_entity.id
_entity.type
_entity.pdbx_description
1 polymer ?
#
loop_
_entity_poly.entity_id
_entity_poly.type
_entity_poly.pdbx_seq_one_letter_code
_entity_poly.pdbx_strand_id
1 'polypeptide(L)'
;MKKKFPQYAIYLKSWTTKWHLLSVFFEYPAEIRKIIYTTNTIEGLNRQYRKVTKTTSIFPHDQSLLKLLYLATNDISKKWVMPIHNWGPIVAQLAILFPEKSDALINS
;
A
#
# COMPACT_ATOMS: atom_id res chain seq x y z
N MET A 1 15.72 14.82 -20.43
CA MET A 1 15.94 13.81 -19.37
C MET A 1 16.60 12.52 -19.88
N LYS A 2 16.06 11.82 -20.89
CA LYS A 2 16.64 10.55 -21.39
C LYS A 2 18.10 10.64 -21.87
N LYS A 3 18.47 11.71 -22.58
CA LYS A 3 19.87 11.98 -23.01
C LYS A 3 20.85 12.23 -21.86
N LYS A 4 20.36 12.62 -20.67
CA LYS A 4 21.21 12.99 -19.51
C LYS A 4 21.47 11.80 -18.57
N PHE A 5 20.61 10.77 -18.61
CA PHE A 5 20.69 9.61 -17.73
C PHE A 5 20.34 8.30 -18.48
N PRO A 6 21.25 7.79 -19.33
CA PRO A 6 20.97 6.65 -20.18
C PRO A 6 20.70 5.36 -19.38
N GLN A 7 21.35 5.16 -18.23
CA GLN A 7 21.15 3.96 -17.40
C GLN A 7 19.75 3.84 -16.80
N TYR A 8 19.01 4.95 -16.68
CA TYR A 8 17.65 4.96 -16.13
C TYR A 8 16.56 5.04 -17.20
N ALA A 9 16.91 4.86 -18.47
CA ALA A 9 15.99 5.05 -19.60
C ALA A 9 14.71 4.21 -19.49
N ILE A 10 14.81 2.97 -18.99
CA ILE A 10 13.67 2.06 -18.79
C ILE A 10 12.73 2.60 -17.70
N TYR A 11 13.28 2.99 -16.55
CA TYR A 11 12.51 3.57 -15.46
C TYR A 11 11.83 4.86 -15.91
N LEU A 12 12.58 5.79 -16.51
CA LEU A 12 12.05 7.05 -17.02
C LEU A 12 10.92 6.84 -18.03
N LYS A 13 11.05 5.84 -18.91
CA LYS A 13 9.98 5.47 -19.85
C LYS A 13 8.72 5.02 -19.11
N SER A 14 8.84 4.13 -18.13
CA SER A 14 7.69 3.68 -17.32
C SER A 14 7.02 4.84 -16.58
N TRP A 15 7.80 5.74 -15.98
CA TRP A 15 7.28 6.94 -15.29
C TRP A 15 6.51 7.85 -16.25
N THR A 16 7.06 8.13 -17.43
CA THR A 16 6.36 8.97 -18.42
C THR A 16 5.09 8.31 -18.93
N THR A 17 5.11 7.01 -19.24
CA THR A 17 3.92 6.29 -19.72
C THR A 17 2.80 6.26 -18.68
N LYS A 18 3.14 6.05 -17.40
CA LYS A 18 2.19 5.96 -16.30
C LYS A 18 1.91 7.31 -15.62
N TRP A 19 2.45 8.42 -16.14
CA TRP A 19 2.38 9.71 -15.48
C TRP A 19 0.94 10.14 -15.18
N HIS A 20 0.01 9.90 -16.10
CA HIS A 20 -1.42 10.18 -15.93
C HIS A 20 -2.05 9.48 -14.70
N LEU A 21 -1.55 8.30 -14.31
CA LEU A 21 -2.01 7.60 -13.10
C LEU A 21 -1.31 8.15 -11.85
N LEU A 22 -0.03 8.49 -11.98
CA LEU A 22 0.80 8.93 -10.86
C LEU A 22 0.53 10.39 -10.48
N SER A 23 0.10 11.24 -11.42
CA SER A 23 -0.16 12.65 -11.16
C SER A 23 -1.32 12.87 -10.19
N VAL A 24 -2.31 11.97 -10.16
CA VAL A 24 -3.45 12.00 -9.23
C VAL A 24 -2.99 12.00 -7.77
N PHE A 25 -1.83 11.40 -7.47
CA PHE A 25 -1.24 11.44 -6.14
C PHE A 25 -1.07 12.88 -5.60
N PHE A 26 -0.79 13.85 -6.48
CA PHE A 26 -0.57 15.24 -6.09
C PHE A 26 -1.84 16.03 -5.82
N GLU A 27 -3.01 15.50 -6.17
CA GLU A 27 -4.31 16.10 -5.81
C GLU A 27 -4.61 15.93 -4.31
N TYR A 28 -3.96 14.95 -3.65
CA TYR A 28 -4.15 14.72 -2.22
C TYR A 28 -3.32 15.69 -1.35
N PRO A 29 -3.89 16.17 -0.22
CA PRO A 29 -3.18 16.89 0.82
C PRO A 29 -1.93 16.17 1.34
N ALA A 30 -1.03 16.91 1.98
CA ALA A 30 0.24 16.38 2.46
C ALA A 30 0.06 15.23 3.48
N GLU A 31 -0.96 15.32 4.35
CA GLU A 31 -1.22 14.30 5.36
C GLU A 31 -1.66 12.97 4.74
N ILE A 32 -2.55 13.01 3.73
CA ILE A 32 -2.99 11.82 2.99
C ILE A 32 -1.86 11.24 2.15
N ARG A 33 -1.09 12.09 1.46
CA ARG A 33 0.10 11.65 0.71
C ARG A 33 1.07 10.88 1.59
N LYS A 34 1.26 11.31 2.83
CA LYS A 34 2.10 10.62 3.82
C LYS A 34 1.68 9.19 4.06
N ILE A 35 0.38 8.94 4.22
CA ILE A 35 -0.14 7.57 4.37
C ILE A 35 0.14 6.76 3.10
N ILE A 36 -0.15 7.33 1.93
CA ILE A 36 -0.03 6.62 0.64
C ILE A 36 1.42 6.22 0.35
N TYR A 37 2.39 7.14 0.54
CA TYR A 37 3.79 6.84 0.23
C TYR A 37 4.50 5.99 1.29
N THR A 38 3.93 5.83 2.49
CA THR A 38 4.54 4.95 3.51
C THR A 38 4.41 3.49 3.09
N THR A 39 5.46 2.96 2.47
CA THR A 39 5.52 1.56 2.02
C THR A 39 5.74 0.56 3.16
N ASN A 40 6.10 1.03 4.37
CA ASN A 40 6.41 0.20 5.54
C ASN A 40 5.38 -0.91 5.81
N THR A 41 4.09 -0.61 5.68
CA THR A 41 3.02 -1.59 5.93
C THR A 41 3.00 -2.70 4.87
N ILE A 42 3.08 -2.33 3.59
CA ILE A 42 3.07 -3.26 2.47
C ILE A 42 4.38 -4.06 2.41
N GLU A 43 5.52 -3.42 2.64
CA GLU A 43 6.83 -4.09 2.73
C GLU A 43 6.89 -5.05 3.92
N GLY A 44 6.34 -4.65 5.08
CA GLY A 44 6.21 -5.49 6.25
C GLY A 44 5.39 -6.74 5.98
N LEU A 45 4.23 -6.59 5.31
CA LEU A 45 3.39 -7.71 4.88
C LEU A 45 4.14 -8.64 3.92
N ASN A 46 4.71 -8.09 2.85
CA ASN A 46 5.46 -8.85 1.85
C ASN A 46 6.66 -9.58 2.46
N ARG A 47 7.34 -8.97 3.44
CA ARG A 47 8.43 -9.62 4.17
C ARG A 47 7.96 -10.86 4.91
N GLN A 48 6.80 -10.81 5.57
CA GLN A 48 6.25 -11.97 6.26
C GLN A 48 5.80 -13.07 5.29
N TYR A 49 5.16 -12.70 4.18
CA TYR A 49 4.82 -13.67 3.13
C TYR A 49 6.04 -14.36 2.55
N ARG A 50 7.12 -13.60 2.24
CA ARG A 50 8.40 -14.18 1.81
C ARG A 50 9.00 -15.10 2.87
N LYS A 51 8.88 -14.75 4.16
CA LYS A 51 9.38 -15.59 5.26
C LYS A 51 8.68 -16.95 5.30
N VAL A 52 7.34 -16.97 5.25
CA VAL A 52 6.57 -18.24 5.36
C VAL A 52 6.68 -19.10 4.10
N THR A 53 6.72 -18.48 2.92
CA THR A 53 6.88 -19.19 1.63
C THR A 53 8.30 -19.69 1.40
N LYS A 54 9.32 -19.04 1.98
CA LYS A 54 10.70 -19.55 1.91
C LYS A 54 10.86 -20.89 2.66
N THR A 55 10.14 -21.07 3.77
CA THR A 55 10.19 -22.31 4.56
C THR A 55 9.45 -23.46 3.89
N THR A 56 8.37 -23.17 3.16
CA THR A 56 7.55 -24.16 2.45
C THR A 56 7.58 -23.85 0.96
N SER A 57 8.53 -24.43 0.23
CA SER A 57 8.75 -24.13 -1.20
C SER A 57 7.85 -24.92 -2.15
N ILE A 58 7.30 -26.06 -1.71
CA ILE A 58 6.45 -26.95 -2.51
C ILE A 58 5.08 -27.02 -1.84
N PHE A 59 4.03 -26.69 -2.58
CA PHE A 59 2.65 -26.80 -2.13
C PHE A 59 1.94 -27.90 -2.92
N PRO A 60 1.22 -28.82 -2.25
CA PRO A 60 0.53 -29.92 -2.92
C PRO A 60 -0.71 -29.45 -3.71
N HIS A 61 -1.33 -28.33 -3.31
CA HIS A 61 -2.47 -27.71 -3.98
C HIS A 61 -2.60 -26.23 -3.58
N ASP A 62 -3.29 -25.43 -4.39
CA ASP A 62 -3.43 -23.98 -4.18
C ASP A 62 -4.06 -23.61 -2.83
N GLN A 63 -5.00 -24.42 -2.32
CA GLN A 63 -5.62 -24.14 -1.02
C GLN A 63 -4.62 -24.26 0.15
N SER A 64 -3.56 -25.08 0.01
CA SER A 64 -2.50 -25.14 1.03
C SER A 64 -1.71 -23.83 1.09
N LEU A 65 -1.41 -23.23 -0.08
CA LEU A 65 -0.77 -21.92 -0.15
C LEU A 65 -1.68 -20.82 0.43
N LEU A 66 -2.96 -20.82 0.06
CA LEU A 66 -3.94 -19.87 0.59
C LEU A 66 -4.05 -19.96 2.11
N LYS A 67 -4.11 -21.18 2.67
CA LYS A 67 -4.17 -21.40 4.12
C LYS A 67 -2.92 -20.85 4.81
N LEU A 68 -1.73 -21.06 4.23
CA LEU A 68 -0.49 -20.51 4.78
C LEU A 68 -0.49 -18.97 4.78
N LEU A 69 -0.88 -18.35 3.68
CA LEU A 69 -0.97 -16.88 3.57
C LEU A 69 -2.03 -16.32 4.53
N TYR A 70 -3.15 -17.01 4.69
CA TYR A 70 -4.19 -16.63 5.67
C TYR A 70 -3.64 -16.65 7.10
N LEU A 71 -2.96 -17.72 7.50
CA LEU A 71 -2.35 -17.82 8.83
C LEU A 71 -1.31 -16.72 9.07
N ALA A 72 -0.45 -16.47 8.07
CA ALA A 72 0.52 -15.38 8.13
C ALA A 72 -0.17 -14.01 8.29
N THR A 73 -1.26 -13.78 7.56
CA THR A 73 -2.04 -12.54 7.65
C THR A 73 -2.67 -12.38 9.03
N ASN A 74 -3.23 -13.45 9.59
CA ASN A 74 -3.81 -13.45 10.93
C ASN A 74 -2.76 -13.10 11.99
N ASP A 75 -1.55 -13.66 11.90
CA ASP A 75 -0.46 -13.34 12.83
C ASP A 75 0.06 -11.91 12.70
N ILE A 76 0.04 -11.34 11.49
CA ILE A 76 0.36 -9.93 11.25
C ILE A 76 -0.72 -9.03 11.83
N SER A 77 -1.99 -9.36 11.60
CA SER A 77 -3.14 -8.59 12.06
C SER A 77 -3.15 -8.43 13.58
N LYS A 78 -2.72 -9.45 14.33
CA LYS A 78 -2.56 -9.36 15.81
C LYS A 78 -1.60 -8.25 16.26
N LYS A 79 -0.69 -7.80 15.40
CA LYS A 79 0.29 -6.74 15.69
C LYS A 79 -0.16 -5.37 15.17
N TRP A 80 -1.16 -5.33 14.29
CA TRP A 80 -1.72 -4.11 13.73
C TRP A 80 -2.77 -3.50 14.65
N VAL A 81 -2.39 -3.23 15.89
CA VAL A 81 -3.26 -2.64 16.92
C VAL A 81 -3.03 -1.13 17.05
N MET A 82 -1.91 -0.63 16.51
CA MET A 82 -1.55 0.78 16.64
C MET A 82 -2.41 1.65 15.72
N PRO A 83 -3.06 2.70 16.25
CA PRO A 83 -3.84 3.62 15.44
C PRO A 83 -2.94 4.42 14.50
N ILE A 84 -3.50 4.82 13.35
CA ILE A 84 -2.81 5.70 12.40
C ILE A 84 -2.58 7.05 13.07
N HIS A 85 -1.34 7.53 13.03
CA HIS A 85 -1.01 8.83 13.59
C HIS A 85 -1.74 9.96 12.84
N ASN A 86 -2.31 10.90 13.58
CA ASN A 86 -3.11 12.02 13.05
C ASN A 86 -4.33 11.60 12.22
N TRP A 87 -4.99 10.49 12.59
CA TRP A 87 -6.16 9.99 11.85
C TRP A 87 -7.33 10.99 11.78
N GLY A 88 -7.67 11.69 12.88
CA GLY A 88 -8.80 12.63 12.92
C GLY A 88 -8.77 13.72 11.83
N PRO A 89 -7.68 14.52 11.72
CA PRO A 89 -7.52 15.49 10.65
C PRO A 89 -7.57 14.88 9.24
N ILE A 90 -7.03 13.67 9.08
CA ILE A 90 -6.99 12.96 7.80
C ILE A 90 -8.41 12.56 7.37
N VAL A 91 -9.22 12.04 8.30
CA VAL A 91 -10.63 11.72 8.04
C VAL A 91 -11.42 12.96 7.65
N ALA A 92 -11.19 14.09 8.33
CA ALA A 92 -11.85 15.35 7.98
C ALA A 92 -11.49 15.80 6.54
N GLN A 93 -10.22 15.71 6.16
CA GLN A 93 -9.80 16.01 4.78
C GLN A 93 -10.40 15.04 3.76
N LEU A 94 -10.46 13.74 4.08
CA LEU A 94 -11.10 12.74 3.22
C LEU A 94 -12.60 12.99 3.05
N ALA A 95 -13.30 13.42 4.10
CA ALA A 95 -14.72 13.76 4.02
C ALA A 95 -14.98 14.98 3.12
N ILE A 96 -14.06 15.96 3.10
CA ILE A 96 -14.13 17.11 2.19
C ILE A 96 -13.86 16.69 0.73
N LEU A 97 -12.89 15.80 0.51
CA LEU A 97 -12.52 15.32 -0.83
C LEU A 97 -13.55 14.35 -1.41
N PHE A 98 -14.23 13.56 -0.57
CA PHE A 98 -15.21 12.55 -0.96
C PHE A 98 -16.52 12.72 -0.16
N PRO A 99 -17.30 13.79 -0.41
CA PRO A 99 -18.53 14.07 0.33
C PRO A 99 -19.54 12.92 0.27
N GLU A 100 -19.59 12.19 -0.85
CA GLU A 100 -20.48 11.04 -1.04
C GLU A 100 -20.14 9.83 -0.16
N LYS A 101 -18.98 9.85 0.51
CA LYS A 101 -18.51 8.79 1.41
C LYS A 101 -18.40 9.24 2.86
N SER A 102 -18.84 10.45 3.19
CA SER A 102 -18.70 11.02 4.54
C SER A 102 -19.30 10.13 5.62
N ASP A 103 -20.48 9.57 5.39
CA ASP A 103 -21.20 8.76 6.37
C ASP A 103 -20.48 7.44 6.68
N ALA A 104 -19.77 6.88 5.69
CA ALA A 104 -18.96 5.68 5.90
C ALA A 104 -17.64 5.97 6.63
N LEU A 105 -17.09 7.18 6.45
CA LEU A 105 -15.81 7.60 7.06
C LEU A 105 -15.97 8.05 8.51
N ILE A 106 -17.14 8.56 8.89
CA ILE A 106 -17.41 9.04 10.26
C ILE A 106 -17.77 7.88 11.20
N ASN A 107 -18.33 6.79 10.65
CA ASN A 107 -18.78 5.62 11.42
C ASN A 107 -17.76 4.45 11.44
N SER A 108 -16.54 4.66 10.92
CA SER A 108 -15.45 3.65 10.87
C SER A 108 -14.46 3.79 12.02
#